data_AF-A0AAW1QWJ4-F1
#
_entry.id   AF-A0AAW1QWJ4-F1
#
_cell.length_a   1.000
_cell.length_b   1.000
_cell.length_c   1.000
_cell.angle_alpha   90.00
_cell.angle_beta   90.00
_cell.angle_gamma   90.00
#
_symmetry.space_group_name_H-M   'P 1'
#
loop_
_entity.id
_entity.type
_entity.pdbx_description
1 polymer ?
#
loop_
_entity_poly.entity_id
_entity_poly.type
_entity_poly.pdbx_seq_one_letter_code
_entity_poly.pdbx_strand_id
1 'polypeptide(L)'
;MGDLHKEMKIRQRVQGIFNRPEADFPGLQDWNDYLELREDIIMNLAEGVDVAENENRIAEYQRENYQEILENQARQAEQLRMAAGRGRQSASNPAPASESAAELPLTYAAPSQMASRPVAMPVAAQPGPAQPTSPIGQGSLSQHQLLAMAMASGWSPNIPKLRMQQEAFSTLFGC
;
A
#
# COMPACT_ATOMS: atom_id res chain seq x y z
N MET A 1 -18.57 -12.16 -24.70
CA MET A 1 -17.72 -11.42 -23.72
C MET A 1 -18.53 -10.65 -22.67
N GLY A 2 -19.86 -10.56 -22.79
CA GLY A 2 -20.72 -9.87 -21.82
C GLY A 2 -21.06 -10.68 -20.56
N ASP A 3 -21.12 -12.01 -20.67
CA ASP A 3 -21.66 -12.86 -19.59
C ASP A 3 -20.73 -12.92 -18.38
N LEU A 4 -19.42 -13.02 -18.59
CA LEU A 4 -18.42 -12.97 -17.52
C LEU A 4 -18.44 -11.63 -16.77
N HIS A 5 -18.53 -10.50 -17.49
CA HIS A 5 -18.62 -9.18 -16.86
C HIS A 5 -19.90 -9.01 -16.05
N LYS A 6 -21.01 -9.59 -16.50
CA LYS A 6 -22.28 -9.62 -15.77
C LYS A 6 -22.12 -10.41 -14.48
N GLU A 7 -21.60 -11.63 -14.54
CA GLU A 7 -21.36 -12.47 -13.36
C GLU A 7 -20.43 -11.78 -12.36
N MET A 8 -19.31 -11.21 -12.82
CA MET A 8 -18.37 -10.51 -11.94
C MET A 8 -19.02 -9.34 -11.19
N LYS A 9 -19.90 -8.57 -11.85
CA LYS A 9 -20.64 -7.48 -11.21
C LYS A 9 -21.62 -8.01 -10.14
N ILE A 10 -22.33 -9.09 -10.45
CA ILE A 10 -23.26 -9.74 -9.51
C ILE A 10 -22.50 -10.27 -8.30
N ARG A 11 -21.42 -11.02 -8.53
CA ARG A 11 -20.54 -11.56 -7.49
C ARG A 11 -20.00 -10.46 -6.58
N GLN A 12 -19.47 -9.37 -7.17
CA GLN A 12 -18.96 -8.24 -6.39
C GLN A 12 -20.05 -7.58 -5.54
N ARG A 13 -21.25 -7.40 -6.10
CA ARG A 13 -22.40 -6.83 -5.37
C ARG A 13 -22.80 -7.73 -4.20
N VAL A 14 -23.03 -9.02 -4.46
CA VAL A 14 -23.52 -9.95 -3.44
C VAL A 14 -22.47 -10.15 -2.35
N GLN A 15 -21.19 -10.34 -2.68
CA GLN A 15 -20.12 -10.46 -1.68
C GLN A 15 -19.94 -9.19 -0.83
N GLY A 16 -20.21 -8.01 -1.40
CA GLY A 16 -20.18 -6.76 -0.65
C GLY A 16 -21.29 -6.64 0.41
N ILE A 17 -22.42 -7.33 0.19
CA ILE A 17 -23.55 -7.40 1.12
C ILE A 17 -23.35 -8.57 2.10
N PHE A 18 -22.94 -9.74 1.60
CA PHE A 18 -22.67 -10.94 2.37
C PHE A 18 -21.21 -10.98 2.84
N ASN A 19 -20.85 -10.03 3.71
CA ASN A 19 -19.48 -9.77 4.15
C ASN A 19 -19.15 -10.23 5.58
N ARG A 20 -19.95 -11.13 6.18
CA ARG A 20 -19.61 -11.69 7.49
C ARG A 20 -18.34 -12.57 7.43
N PRO A 21 -17.38 -12.41 8.35
CA PRO A 21 -16.21 -13.27 8.48
C PRO A 21 -16.54 -14.58 9.20
N GLU A 22 -15.75 -15.63 8.96
CA GLU A 22 -15.86 -16.94 9.64
C GLU A 22 -15.86 -16.84 11.17
N ALA A 23 -15.15 -15.86 11.74
CA ALA A 23 -15.05 -15.65 13.19
C ALA A 23 -16.39 -15.26 13.86
N ASP A 24 -17.37 -14.77 13.09
CA ASP A 24 -18.67 -14.36 13.60
C ASP A 24 -19.68 -15.54 13.63
N PHE A 25 -19.27 -16.72 13.17
CA PHE A 25 -20.11 -17.92 13.15
C PHE A 25 -19.77 -18.85 14.33
N PRO A 26 -20.79 -19.55 14.89
CA PRO A 26 -20.58 -20.43 16.04
C PRO A 26 -19.84 -21.73 15.68
N GLY A 27 -19.83 -22.12 14.41
CA GLY A 27 -19.14 -23.30 13.94
C GLY A 27 -18.83 -23.27 12.44
N LEU A 28 -17.95 -24.18 12.02
CA LEU A 28 -17.53 -24.31 10.63
C LEU A 28 -18.69 -24.71 9.69
N GLN A 29 -19.65 -25.49 10.20
CA GLN A 29 -20.82 -25.89 9.42
C GLN A 29 -21.67 -24.67 9.05
N ASP A 30 -21.99 -23.81 10.02
CA ASP A 30 -22.79 -22.60 9.77
C ASP A 30 -22.09 -21.64 8.81
N TRP A 31 -20.76 -21.56 8.89
CA TRP A 31 -19.96 -20.80 7.93
C TRP A 31 -20.05 -21.38 6.51
N ASN A 32 -19.95 -22.70 6.37
CA ASN A 32 -20.07 -23.36 5.07
C ASN A 32 -21.47 -23.21 4.48
N ASP A 33 -22.51 -23.38 5.30
CA ASP A 33 -23.91 -23.20 4.88
C ASP A 33 -24.17 -21.76 4.43
N TYR A 34 -23.57 -20.78 5.11
CA TYR A 34 -23.60 -19.37 4.71
C TYR A 34 -22.88 -19.11 3.38
N LEU A 35 -21.72 -19.75 3.16
CA LEU A 35 -21.00 -19.65 1.89
C LEU A 35 -21.80 -20.27 0.74
N GLU A 36 -22.39 -21.43 0.96
CA GLU A 36 -23.25 -22.11 -0.01
C GLU A 36 -24.45 -21.23 -0.39
N LEU A 37 -25.19 -20.73 0.60
CA LEU A 37 -26.31 -19.81 0.37
C LEU A 37 -25.90 -18.58 -0.46
N ARG A 38 -24.73 -18.00 -0.17
CA ARG A 38 -24.22 -16.84 -0.90
C ARG A 38 -23.95 -17.19 -2.36
N GLU A 39 -23.31 -18.33 -2.63
CA GLU A 39 -22.99 -18.74 -4.00
C GLU A 39 -24.22 -19.21 -4.78
N ASP A 40 -25.21 -19.81 -4.13
CA ASP A 40 -26.50 -20.14 -4.73
C ASP A 40 -27.21 -18.88 -5.24
N ILE A 41 -27.25 -17.83 -4.42
CA ILE A 41 -27.82 -16.53 -4.82
C ILE A 41 -27.04 -15.96 -6.02
N ILE A 42 -25.71 -16.03 -6.02
CA ILE A 42 -24.87 -15.52 -7.11
C ILE A 42 -25.14 -16.29 -8.41
N MET A 43 -25.20 -17.62 -8.34
CA MET A 43 -25.44 -18.50 -9.48
C MET A 43 -26.83 -18.25 -10.07
N ASN A 44 -27.87 -18.22 -9.24
CA ASN A 44 -29.24 -17.95 -9.66
C ASN A 44 -29.35 -16.59 -10.38
N LEU A 45 -28.75 -15.53 -9.82
CA LEU A 45 -28.77 -14.20 -10.45
C LEU A 45 -27.94 -14.13 -11.74
N ALA A 46 -26.81 -14.86 -11.81
CA ALA A 46 -25.98 -14.91 -13.00
C ALA A 46 -26.73 -15.58 -14.16
N GLU A 47 -27.36 -16.72 -13.90
CA GLU A 47 -28.12 -17.53 -14.86
C GLU A 47 -29.51 -16.95 -15.16
N GLY A 48 -30.03 -16.08 -14.29
CA GLY A 48 -31.35 -15.47 -14.43
C GLY A 48 -32.50 -16.35 -13.94
N VAL A 49 -32.21 -17.28 -13.04
CA VAL A 49 -33.19 -18.16 -12.39
C VAL A 49 -33.71 -17.48 -11.12
N ASP A 50 -35.02 -17.45 -10.93
CA ASP A 50 -35.70 -16.95 -9.72
C ASP A 50 -35.16 -15.60 -9.21
N VAL A 51 -34.89 -14.68 -10.15
CA VAL A 51 -34.24 -13.38 -9.87
C VAL A 51 -35.03 -12.58 -8.82
N ALA A 52 -36.36 -12.55 -8.92
CA ALA A 52 -37.19 -11.79 -8.00
C ALA A 52 -37.10 -12.30 -6.55
N GLU A 53 -37.05 -13.62 -6.37
CA GLU A 53 -36.94 -14.22 -5.04
C GLU A 53 -35.56 -13.96 -4.43
N ASN A 54 -34.49 -14.16 -5.21
CA ASN A 54 -33.12 -13.94 -4.76
C ASN A 54 -32.86 -12.45 -4.44
N GLU A 55 -33.40 -11.53 -5.24
CA GLU A 55 -33.33 -10.09 -4.94
C GLU A 55 -34.10 -9.73 -3.66
N ASN A 56 -35.25 -10.36 -3.41
CA ASN A 56 -35.97 -10.16 -2.14
C ASN A 56 -35.16 -10.67 -0.94
N ARG A 57 -34.56 -11.86 -1.05
CA ARG A 57 -33.67 -12.40 -0.01
C ARG A 57 -32.48 -11.48 0.27
N ILE A 58 -31.87 -10.91 -0.78
CA ILE A 58 -30.79 -9.91 -0.63
C ILE A 58 -31.29 -8.68 0.12
N ALA A 59 -32.47 -8.16 -0.25
CA ALA A 59 -33.04 -6.96 0.37
C ALA A 59 -33.40 -7.18 1.84
N GLU A 60 -33.98 -8.33 2.19
CA GLU A 60 -34.28 -8.74 3.56
C GLU A 60 -33.00 -8.84 4.39
N TYR A 61 -32.00 -9.57 3.89
CA TYR A 61 -30.70 -9.71 4.55
C TYR A 61 -30.02 -8.36 4.77
N GLN A 62 -30.04 -7.48 3.76
CA GLN A 62 -29.45 -6.15 3.85
C GLN A 62 -30.14 -5.29 4.90
N ARG A 63 -31.48 -5.38 5.01
CA ARG A 63 -32.25 -4.64 6.01
C ARG A 63 -31.96 -5.12 7.42
N GLU A 64 -31.91 -6.44 7.61
CA GLU A 64 -31.70 -7.06 8.92
C GLU A 64 -30.27 -6.88 9.43
N ASN A 65 -29.29 -6.89 8.54
CA ASN A 65 -27.86 -6.89 8.88
C ASN A 65 -27.15 -5.60 8.48
N TYR A 66 -27.89 -4.51 8.27
CA TYR A 66 -27.34 -3.24 7.78
C TYR A 66 -26.15 -2.73 8.60
N GLN A 67 -26.26 -2.80 9.93
CA GLN A 67 -25.21 -2.34 10.84
C GLN A 67 -23.95 -3.22 10.73
N GLU A 68 -24.12 -4.54 10.77
CA GLU A 68 -23.00 -5.48 10.64
C GLU A 68 -22.27 -5.32 9.31
N ILE A 69 -23.01 -5.12 8.22
CA ILE A 69 -22.44 -4.92 6.88
C ILE A 69 -21.55 -3.68 6.89
N LEU A 70 -22.03 -2.56 7.45
CA LEU A 70 -21.30 -1.31 7.50
C LEU A 70 -20.01 -1.43 8.33
N GLU A 71 -20.08 -2.08 9.50
CA GLU A 71 -18.94 -2.32 10.37
C GLU A 71 -17.90 -3.22 9.72
N ASN A 72 -18.35 -4.31 9.07
CA ASN A 72 -17.47 -5.24 8.36
C ASN A 72 -16.80 -4.56 7.15
N GLN A 73 -17.51 -3.71 6.42
CA GLN A 73 -16.93 -2.90 5.33
C GLN A 73 -15.88 -1.92 5.85
N ALA A 74 -16.15 -1.23 6.96
CA ALA A 74 -15.19 -0.31 7.59
C ALA A 74 -13.93 -1.06 8.04
N ARG A 75 -14.10 -2.21 8.70
CA ARG A 75 -13.01 -3.08 9.14
C ARG A 75 -12.17 -3.58 7.96
N GLN A 76 -12.81 -4.01 6.88
CA GLN A 76 -12.13 -4.47 5.67
C GLN A 76 -11.37 -3.33 4.98
N ALA A 77 -11.94 -2.12 4.92
CA ALA A 77 -11.29 -0.95 4.34
C ALA A 77 -10.05 -0.52 5.16
N GLU A 78 -10.14 -0.56 6.49
CA GLU A 78 -9.00 -0.28 7.36
C GLU A 78 -7.89 -1.32 7.18
N GLN A 79 -8.24 -2.62 7.16
CA GLN A 79 -7.28 -3.70 6.93
C GLN A 79 -6.57 -3.54 5.57
N LEU A 80 -7.31 -3.19 4.52
CA LEU A 80 -6.75 -2.94 3.19
C LEU A 80 -5.80 -1.74 3.19
N ARG A 81 -6.15 -0.65 3.89
CA ARG A 81 -5.29 0.54 4.05
C ARG A 81 -4.00 0.20 4.80
N MET A 82 -4.08 -0.59 5.88
CA MET A 82 -2.92 -1.04 6.66
C MET A 82 -2.02 -1.97 5.84
N ALA A 83 -2.59 -2.88 5.04
CA ALA A 83 -1.85 -3.74 4.12
C ALA A 83 -1.13 -2.93 3.03
N ALA A 84 -1.80 -1.94 2.44
CA ALA A 84 -1.20 -1.05 1.44
C ALA A 84 -0.11 -0.14 2.04
N GLY A 85 -0.28 0.32 3.28
CA GLY A 85 0.70 1.15 4.00
C GLY A 85 2.00 0.40 4.35
N ARG A 86 1.92 -0.92 4.61
CA ARG A 86 3.10 -1.77 4.83
C ARG A 86 4.00 -1.91 3.60
N GLY A 87 3.47 -1.70 2.40
CA GLY A 87 4.27 -1.64 1.17
C GLY A 87 5.16 -0.39 1.03
N ARG A 88 4.98 0.64 1.87
CA ARG A 88 5.72 1.91 1.80
C ARG A 88 6.80 2.08 2.87
N GLN A 89 6.76 1.31 3.95
CA GLN A 89 7.70 1.41 5.08
C GLN A 89 8.93 0.49 4.96
N SER A 90 9.04 -0.31 3.90
CA SER A 90 10.21 -1.18 3.66
C SER A 90 11.39 -0.49 2.97
N ALA A 91 11.40 0.84 2.86
CA ALA A 91 12.48 1.63 2.23
C ALA A 91 13.07 2.73 3.12
N SER A 92 13.05 2.55 4.45
CA SER A 92 13.81 3.42 5.36
C SER A 92 14.35 2.63 6.55
N ASN A 93 15.46 1.91 6.34
CA ASN A 93 16.35 1.53 7.43
C ASN A 93 17.39 2.65 7.64
N PRO A 94 17.52 3.25 8.84
CA PRO A 94 18.81 3.64 9.37
C PRO A 94 19.44 2.42 10.09
N ALA A 95 20.71 2.17 9.82
CA ALA A 95 21.48 1.02 10.33
C ALA A 95 21.61 1.02 11.87
N PRO A 96 21.78 -0.16 12.50
CA PRO A 96 22.04 -0.28 13.94
C PRO A 96 23.55 -0.15 14.23
N ALA A 97 23.93 0.66 15.21
CA ALA A 97 25.27 0.68 15.80
C ALA A 97 25.21 0.15 17.24
N SER A 98 26.03 -0.85 17.50
CA SER A 98 26.11 -1.72 18.67
C SER A 98 26.49 -1.04 19.98
N GLU A 99 25.88 -1.50 21.08
CA GLU A 99 26.26 -1.23 22.46
C GLU A 99 27.52 -2.01 22.86
N SER A 100 28.41 -1.38 23.65
CA SER A 100 29.34 -2.08 24.53
C SER A 100 29.70 -1.18 25.71
N ALA A 101 29.40 -1.66 26.91
CA ALA A 101 29.67 -1.03 28.19
C ALA A 101 30.89 -1.69 28.86
N ALA A 102 31.84 -0.90 29.37
CA ALA A 102 32.68 -1.19 30.55
C ALA A 102 33.62 -0.02 30.93
N GLU A 103 33.29 0.64 32.06
CA GLU A 103 34.12 1.11 33.20
C GLU A 103 35.18 2.25 33.13
N LEU A 104 34.80 3.42 33.72
CA LEU A 104 35.39 4.30 34.80
C LEU A 104 36.89 4.74 34.83
N PRO A 105 37.30 5.77 35.63
CA PRO A 105 36.69 7.08 36.00
C PRO A 105 37.70 8.27 36.02
N LEU A 106 37.28 9.55 35.93
CA LEU A 106 37.77 10.63 36.81
C LEU A 106 37.01 11.98 36.69
N THR A 107 36.93 12.60 37.85
CA THR A 107 36.32 13.87 38.31
C THR A 107 36.73 15.15 37.58
N TYR A 108 35.81 16.13 37.42
CA TYR A 108 35.80 17.41 38.16
C TYR A 108 34.57 18.27 37.78
N ALA A 109 34.14 19.13 38.70
CA ALA A 109 32.90 19.91 38.69
C ALA A 109 32.95 21.20 37.81
N ALA A 110 31.76 21.71 37.47
CA ALA A 110 31.48 22.94 36.70
C ALA A 110 31.99 24.24 37.37
N PRO A 111 32.16 25.37 36.65
CA PRO A 111 31.00 26.27 36.46
C PRO A 111 30.96 27.12 35.16
N SER A 112 29.79 27.76 35.00
CA SER A 112 29.33 28.78 34.04
C SER A 112 30.36 29.76 33.46
N GLN A 113 30.15 30.20 32.20
CA GLN A 113 29.92 31.61 31.81
C GLN A 113 29.79 31.87 30.28
N MET A 114 28.81 32.73 29.97
CA MET A 114 28.74 33.78 28.94
C MET A 114 29.10 33.52 27.46
N ALA A 115 28.09 33.80 26.63
CA ALA A 115 28.09 34.46 25.32
C ALA A 115 29.43 34.78 24.64
N SER A 116 29.57 34.36 23.37
CA SER A 116 30.17 35.16 22.29
C SER A 116 29.90 34.52 20.92
N ARG A 117 29.34 35.32 20.00
CA ARG A 117 29.17 34.99 18.57
C ARG A 117 30.55 35.00 17.89
N PRO A 118 30.90 34.05 17.02
CA PRO A 118 32.08 34.24 16.17
C PRO A 118 31.72 35.04 14.91
N VAL A 119 32.48 36.12 14.72
CA VAL A 119 32.54 36.98 13.54
C VAL A 119 33.22 36.23 12.38
N ALA A 120 32.76 36.49 11.16
CA ALA A 120 33.31 35.96 9.92
C ALA A 120 34.71 36.53 9.61
N MET A 121 35.59 35.70 9.04
CA MET A 121 36.88 36.10 8.45
C MET A 121 37.02 35.49 7.04
N PRO A 122 37.84 36.10 6.16
CA PRO A 122 37.56 36.22 4.73
C PRO A 122 38.13 35.10 3.84
N VAL A 123 37.53 35.01 2.64
CA VAL A 123 37.82 34.10 1.52
C VAL A 123 39.29 34.15 1.09
N ALA A 124 39.95 33.00 1.08
CA ALA A 124 41.12 32.72 0.25
C ALA A 124 40.69 31.80 -0.90
N ALA A 125 40.93 32.24 -2.13
CA ALA A 125 40.55 31.57 -3.36
C ALA A 125 41.32 30.25 -3.55
N GLN A 126 40.59 29.15 -3.75
CA GLN A 126 41.13 27.93 -4.34
C GLN A 126 40.57 27.73 -5.77
N PRO A 127 41.40 27.24 -6.72
CA PRO A 127 41.00 27.03 -8.11
C PRO A 127 40.08 25.81 -8.17
N GLY A 128 38.83 26.03 -8.58
CA GLY A 128 37.79 25.01 -8.57
C GLY A 128 37.91 24.00 -9.73
N PRO A 129 37.56 22.72 -9.51
CA PRO A 129 37.23 21.81 -10.60
C PRO A 129 35.90 22.25 -11.27
N ALA A 130 35.87 22.13 -12.60
CA ALA A 130 34.83 22.64 -13.49
C ALA A 130 33.40 22.32 -13.01
N GLN A 131 32.60 23.37 -12.83
CA GLN A 131 31.17 23.25 -12.56
C GLN A 131 30.42 22.88 -13.84
N PRO A 132 29.47 21.93 -13.81
CA PRO A 132 28.43 21.89 -14.81
C PRO A 132 27.55 23.13 -14.62
N THR A 133 27.55 24.03 -15.59
CA THR A 133 26.65 25.17 -15.63
C THR A 133 25.21 24.65 -15.76
N SER A 134 24.46 24.71 -14.66
CA SER A 134 23.00 24.66 -14.72
C SER A 134 22.48 26.02 -14.26
N PRO A 135 21.84 26.81 -15.12
CA PRO A 135 21.26 28.07 -14.70
C PRO A 135 20.12 27.78 -13.71
N ILE A 136 20.23 28.37 -12.52
CA ILE A 136 19.10 28.49 -11.59
C ILE A 136 18.07 29.38 -12.26
N GLY A 137 17.11 28.76 -12.93
CA GLY A 137 15.80 29.32 -13.22
C GLY A 137 14.79 28.55 -12.38
N GLN A 138 14.02 29.26 -11.55
CA GLN A 138 12.80 28.73 -10.95
C GLN A 138 11.81 28.44 -12.08
N GLY A 139 11.91 27.25 -12.68
CA GLY A 139 10.97 26.74 -13.66
C GLY A 139 10.62 25.33 -13.25
N SER A 140 9.34 25.08 -12.98
CA SER A 140 8.84 23.71 -12.84
C SER A 140 9.20 22.95 -14.12
N LEU A 141 10.04 21.92 -14.00
CA LEU A 141 10.35 21.05 -15.13
C LEU A 141 9.04 20.48 -15.67
N SER A 142 8.78 20.68 -16.96
CA SER A 142 7.61 20.07 -17.57
C SER A 142 7.70 18.55 -17.46
N GLN A 143 6.55 17.88 -17.37
CA GLN A 143 6.48 16.42 -17.24
C GLN A 143 7.30 15.70 -18.31
N HIS A 144 7.34 16.25 -19.54
CA HIS A 144 8.11 15.70 -20.65
C HIS A 144 9.62 15.80 -20.43
N GLN A 145 10.10 16.93 -19.90
CA GLN A 145 11.53 17.12 -19.65
C GLN A 145 12.01 16.25 -18.48
N LEU A 146 11.17 16.09 -17.46
CA LEU A 146 11.43 15.16 -16.37
C LEU A 146 11.50 13.71 -16.87
N LEU A 147 10.58 13.31 -17.76
CA LEU A 147 10.57 11.98 -18.35
C LEU A 147 11.82 11.72 -19.20
N ALA A 148 12.25 12.69 -20.01
CA ALA A 148 13.45 12.57 -20.83
C ALA A 148 14.72 12.39 -19.99
N MET A 149 14.85 13.11 -18.88
CA MET A 149 15.98 12.95 -17.94
C MET A 149 15.94 11.58 -17.23
N ALA A 150 14.76 11.10 -16.88
CA ALA A 150 14.60 9.76 -16.31
C ALA A 150 15.00 8.67 -17.32
N MET A 151 14.60 8.81 -18.60
CA MET A 151 15.03 7.90 -19.67
C MET A 151 16.53 7.95 -19.93
N ALA A 152 17.15 9.13 -19.90
CA ALA A 152 18.59 9.29 -20.06
C ALA A 152 19.40 8.66 -18.91
N SER A 153 18.81 8.54 -17.72
CA SER A 153 19.38 7.84 -16.56
C SER A 153 19.05 6.34 -16.54
N GLY A 154 18.50 5.81 -17.63
CA GLY A 154 18.17 4.39 -17.78
C GLY A 154 16.87 3.98 -17.08
N TRP A 155 16.13 4.93 -16.50
CA TRP A 155 14.82 4.68 -15.90
C TRP A 155 13.72 4.76 -16.96
N SER A 156 12.86 3.76 -17.04
CA SER A 156 11.65 3.82 -17.87
C SER A 156 10.41 3.31 -17.12
N PRO A 157 9.21 3.78 -17.47
CA PRO A 157 7.97 3.36 -16.81
C PRO A 157 7.67 1.86 -16.88
N ASN A 158 8.35 1.12 -17.77
CA ASN A 158 8.14 -0.32 -17.99
C ASN A 158 9.10 -1.23 -17.20
N ILE A 159 10.11 -0.67 -16.52
CA ILE A 159 11.04 -1.43 -15.66
C ILE A 159 10.32 -2.31 -14.62
N PRO A 160 9.31 -1.84 -13.86
CA PRO A 160 8.66 -2.69 -12.86
C PRO A 160 7.92 -3.87 -13.50
N LYS A 161 7.35 -3.71 -14.70
CA LYS A 161 6.69 -4.82 -15.43
C LYS A 161 7.68 -5.85 -15.94
N LEU A 162 8.80 -5.40 -16.51
CA LEU A 162 9.85 -6.30 -17.01
C LEU A 162 10.50 -7.08 -15.88
N ARG A 163 10.78 -6.43 -14.74
CA ARG A 163 11.32 -7.10 -13.55
C ARG A 163 10.33 -8.11 -12.96
N MET A 164 9.06 -7.71 -12.82
CA MET A 164 7.99 -8.59 -12.32
C MET A 164 7.75 -9.79 -13.24
N GLN A 165 7.80 -9.61 -14.56
CA GLN A 165 7.72 -10.71 -15.52
C GLN A 165 8.94 -11.62 -15.41
N GLN A 166 10.16 -11.06 -15.34
CA GLN A 166 11.38 -11.84 -15.19
C GLN A 166 11.38 -12.67 -13.90
N GLU A 167 10.89 -12.12 -12.78
CA GLU A 167 10.72 -12.83 -11.51
C GLU A 167 9.64 -13.93 -11.61
N ALA A 168 8.51 -13.66 -12.28
CA ALA A 168 7.49 -14.66 -12.51
C ALA A 168 8.01 -15.84 -13.38
N PHE A 169 8.77 -15.55 -14.44
CA PHE A 169 9.33 -16.59 -15.30
C PHE A 169 10.51 -17.33 -14.66
N SER A 170 11.31 -16.67 -13.80
CA SER A 170 12.41 -17.35 -13.08
C SER A 170 11.88 -18.33 -12.03
N THR A 171 10.70 -18.10 -11.44
CA THR A 171 10.05 -19.10 -10.59
C THR A 171 9.52 -20.33 -11.34
N LEU A 172 9.35 -20.24 -12.67
CA LEU A 172 8.85 -21.34 -13.50
C LEU A 172 9.98 -22.16 -14.17
N PHE A 173 11.14 -21.56 -14.45
CA PHE A 173 12.23 -22.21 -15.20
C PHE A 173 13.63 -22.09 -14.56
N GLY A 174 13.74 -21.60 -13.31
CA GLY A 174 15.01 -21.53 -12.58
C GLY A 174 15.24 -22.74 -11.66
N CYS A 175 16.03 -23.71 -12.13
CA CYS A 175 16.87 -24.56 -11.28
C CYS A 175 18.25 -23.90 -11.13
#